data_AF-M1ZPX1-F1
#
_entry.id   AF-M1ZPX1-F1
#
_cell.length_a   1.000
_cell.length_b   1.000
_cell.length_c   1.000
_cell.angle_alpha   90.00
_cell.angle_beta   90.00
_cell.angle_gamma   90.00
#
_symmetry.space_group_name_H-M   'P 1'
#
loop_
_entity.id
_entity.type
_entity.pdbx_description
1 polymer ?
#
loop_
_entity_poly.entity_id
_entity_poly.type
_entity_poly.pdbx_seq_one_letter_code
_entity_poly.pdbx_strand_id
1 'polypeptide(L)'
;MEKILCILMIGILSIGVVACGSKETSTEESKEQTKQEEVNKNTKKETKVEEKKEVKVEDNKKDLGIKVQNIKTLFEKEEIGFKFSNSPLEDGTPRQLGQSAEGKGAAILELYGKENLSKVYLGVFSASDSNEHNMFNVTYMLGIIKNVCPEFKDPDKWINSSIKELAENPEKTVTKDLGSKKITMDLKKDMGLFSINIEPK
;
A
#
# COMPACT_ATOMS: atom_id res chain seq x y z
N MET A 1 45.94 -28.35 -8.24
CA MET A 1 45.17 -29.56 -8.59
C MET A 1 43.74 -29.15 -8.87
N GLU A 2 43.10 -29.91 -9.75
CA GLU A 2 42.21 -29.44 -10.80
C GLU A 2 40.77 -29.13 -10.38
N LYS A 3 40.14 -28.28 -11.19
CA LYS A 3 38.71 -27.93 -11.17
C LYS A 3 37.90 -29.10 -11.69
N ILE A 4 36.74 -29.40 -11.09
CA ILE A 4 35.73 -30.26 -11.74
C ILE A 4 34.47 -29.43 -11.99
N LEU A 5 34.27 -29.20 -13.29
CA LEU A 5 33.13 -28.60 -13.95
C LEU A 5 32.20 -29.77 -14.34
N CYS A 6 30.95 -29.77 -13.89
CA CYS A 6 29.94 -30.73 -14.38
C CYS A 6 28.98 -30.02 -15.34
N ILE A 7 29.20 -30.25 -16.63
CA ILE A 7 28.26 -30.00 -17.73
C ILE A 7 27.70 -31.37 -18.16
N LEU A 8 26.38 -31.47 -18.37
CA LEU A 8 25.69 -32.00 -19.58
C LEU A 8 24.18 -32.20 -19.25
N MET A 9 23.24 -31.50 -19.93
CA MET A 9 22.60 -31.84 -21.23
C MET A 9 21.58 -33.00 -21.08
N ILE A 10 20.35 -33.05 -21.62
CA ILE A 10 19.67 -32.54 -22.84
C ILE A 10 18.15 -32.73 -22.64
N GLY A 11 17.31 -31.93 -23.32
CA GLY A 11 15.89 -32.25 -23.50
C GLY A 11 15.10 -31.24 -24.33
N ILE A 12 15.53 -30.95 -25.56
CA ILE A 12 14.73 -30.24 -26.58
C ILE A 12 14.03 -31.28 -27.45
N LEU A 13 12.70 -31.18 -27.60
CA LEU A 13 11.88 -31.59 -28.77
C LEU A 13 10.42 -31.22 -28.40
N SER A 14 9.55 -30.63 -29.23
CA SER A 14 9.52 -30.49 -30.69
C SER A 14 8.47 -29.42 -31.06
N ILE A 15 8.81 -28.61 -32.06
CA ILE A 15 7.89 -27.73 -32.79
C ILE A 15 7.07 -28.59 -33.76
N GLY A 16 5.77 -28.31 -33.86
CA GLY A 16 4.91 -28.78 -34.96
C GLY A 16 3.96 -27.67 -35.39
N VAL A 17 4.28 -26.98 -36.48
CA VAL A 17 3.40 -26.06 -37.22
C VAL A 17 3.13 -26.68 -38.58
N VAL A 18 1.86 -26.96 -38.89
CA VAL A 18 1.30 -27.15 -40.26
C VAL A 18 -0.19 -26.76 -40.12
N ALA A 19 -0.67 -25.60 -40.57
CA ALA A 19 -0.96 -25.12 -41.94
C ALA A 19 -2.22 -25.72 -42.60
N CYS A 20 -3.23 -24.83 -42.74
CA CYS A 20 -4.22 -24.61 -43.82
C CYS A 20 -4.97 -25.75 -44.54
N GLY A 21 -6.27 -25.48 -44.78
CA GLY A 21 -7.06 -25.95 -45.94
C GLY A 21 -8.29 -26.77 -45.53
N SER A 22 -9.50 -26.19 -45.46
CA SER A 22 -10.46 -25.91 -46.56
C SER A 22 -11.38 -27.08 -46.95
N LYS A 23 -12.68 -26.87 -46.70
CA LYS A 23 -13.90 -27.28 -47.44
C LYS A 23 -14.28 -28.76 -47.65
N GLU A 24 -15.56 -29.02 -47.29
CA GLU A 24 -16.59 -29.86 -47.96
C GLU A 24 -16.29 -31.39 -48.03
N THR A 25 -17.18 -32.38 -47.84
CA THR A 25 -18.65 -32.53 -47.74
C THR A 25 -18.95 -34.01 -47.40
N SER A 26 -20.05 -34.29 -46.67
CA SER A 26 -20.96 -35.48 -46.79
C SER A 26 -20.39 -36.89 -46.44
N THR A 27 -21.07 -37.92 -45.89
CA THR A 27 -22.48 -38.31 -45.67
C THR A 27 -22.50 -39.46 -44.63
N GLU A 28 -23.57 -39.58 -43.81
CA GLU A 28 -24.26 -40.80 -43.31
C GLU A 28 -24.97 -40.44 -41.98
N GLU A 29 -26.25 -40.09 -42.03
CA GLU A 29 -27.45 -40.96 -41.91
C GLU A 29 -27.78 -41.44 -40.48
N SER A 30 -28.79 -40.80 -39.87
CA SER A 30 -29.96 -41.39 -39.17
C SER A 30 -30.59 -40.34 -38.25
N LYS A 31 -31.67 -39.66 -38.69
CA LYS A 31 -33.10 -39.96 -38.47
C LYS A 31 -33.59 -39.78 -37.02
N GLU A 32 -34.23 -38.64 -36.76
CA GLU A 32 -35.60 -38.45 -36.21
C GLU A 32 -35.83 -36.92 -36.05
N GLN A 33 -36.58 -36.24 -36.94
CA GLN A 33 -38.04 -35.93 -36.87
C GLN A 33 -38.48 -35.35 -35.51
N THR A 34 -39.16 -34.21 -35.32
CA THR A 34 -39.88 -33.19 -36.14
C THR A 34 -40.14 -32.03 -35.15
N LYS A 35 -40.16 -30.71 -35.45
CA LYS A 35 -41.22 -29.93 -36.11
C LYS A 35 -40.86 -28.43 -36.04
N GLN A 36 -41.16 -27.71 -37.12
CA GLN A 36 -41.04 -26.25 -37.31
C GLN A 36 -42.01 -25.46 -36.42
N GLU A 37 -41.63 -24.24 -36.04
CA GLU A 37 -42.19 -22.99 -36.60
C GLU A 37 -41.51 -21.75 -35.99
N GLU A 38 -41.00 -20.87 -36.86
CA GLU A 38 -40.65 -19.49 -36.54
C GLU A 38 -41.92 -18.71 -36.18
N VAL A 39 -41.82 -17.68 -35.33
CA VAL A 39 -42.32 -16.33 -35.65
C VAL A 39 -41.73 -15.32 -34.66
N ASN A 40 -41.22 -14.27 -35.27
CA ASN A 40 -40.53 -13.11 -34.75
C ASN A 40 -41.48 -12.15 -34.00
N LYS A 41 -41.13 -11.66 -32.80
CA LYS A 41 -41.56 -10.32 -32.34
C LYS A 41 -40.78 -9.81 -31.12
N ASN A 42 -40.08 -8.68 -31.35
CA ASN A 42 -39.66 -7.66 -30.39
C ASN A 42 -40.28 -7.74 -28.99
N THR A 43 -39.44 -7.83 -27.95
CA THR A 43 -39.61 -7.00 -26.75
C THR A 43 -38.25 -6.68 -26.14
N LYS A 44 -37.90 -5.41 -26.28
CA LYS A 44 -36.84 -4.63 -25.62
C LYS A 44 -36.86 -4.93 -24.10
N LYS A 45 -35.84 -5.60 -23.57
CA LYS A 45 -35.60 -5.65 -22.12
C LYS A 45 -34.50 -4.65 -21.79
N GLU A 46 -34.93 -3.55 -21.20
CA GLU A 46 -34.14 -2.51 -20.58
C GLU A 46 -33.15 -3.15 -19.59
N THR A 47 -31.86 -3.05 -19.89
CA THR A 47 -30.80 -3.26 -18.92
C THR A 47 -30.83 -2.08 -17.97
N LYS A 48 -31.48 -2.29 -16.82
CA LYS A 48 -31.47 -1.37 -15.68
C LYS A 48 -30.03 -1.28 -15.17
N VAL A 49 -29.31 -0.27 -15.65
CA VAL A 49 -28.05 0.17 -15.06
C VAL A 49 -28.41 0.66 -13.66
N GLU A 50 -28.08 -0.13 -12.64
CA GLU A 50 -28.04 0.35 -11.27
C GLU A 50 -27.05 1.51 -11.21
N GLU A 51 -27.59 2.74 -11.13
CA GLU A 51 -26.86 3.87 -10.58
C GLU A 51 -26.31 3.45 -9.23
N LYS A 52 -25.00 3.19 -9.19
CA LYS A 52 -24.23 3.33 -7.95
C LYS A 52 -24.49 4.73 -7.45
N LYS A 53 -25.42 4.87 -6.50
CA LYS A 53 -25.46 6.00 -5.59
C LYS A 53 -24.05 6.12 -5.03
N GLU A 54 -23.31 7.14 -5.46
CA GLU A 54 -22.20 7.67 -4.68
C GLU A 54 -22.77 7.99 -3.31
N VAL A 55 -22.54 7.08 -2.36
CA VAL A 55 -22.63 7.42 -0.96
C VAL A 55 -21.54 8.46 -0.74
N LYS A 56 -21.93 9.74 -0.78
CA LYS A 56 -21.14 10.81 -0.19
C LYS A 56 -21.05 10.47 1.29
N VAL A 57 -19.99 9.76 1.65
CA VAL A 57 -19.51 9.73 3.02
C VAL A 57 -19.13 11.19 3.30
N GLU A 58 -20.02 11.91 3.97
CA GLU A 58 -19.66 13.18 4.60
C GLU A 58 -18.57 12.84 5.61
N ASP A 59 -17.32 13.09 5.22
CA ASP A 59 -16.14 13.06 6.08
C ASP A 59 -16.29 14.20 7.10
N ASN A 60 -17.12 13.99 8.13
CA ASN A 60 -17.09 14.76 9.37
C ASN A 60 -15.93 14.31 10.27
N LYS A 61 -14.90 13.65 9.70
CA LYS A 61 -13.63 13.44 10.40
C LYS A 61 -12.91 14.78 10.42
N LYS A 62 -12.61 15.27 11.63
CA LYS A 62 -11.59 16.29 11.85
C LYS A 62 -10.35 15.90 11.03
N ASP A 63 -9.80 16.83 10.28
CA ASP A 63 -8.54 16.63 9.56
C ASP A 63 -7.38 17.30 10.32
N LEU A 64 -6.16 17.05 9.87
CA LEU A 64 -4.93 17.61 10.43
C LEU A 64 -4.58 18.99 9.86
N GLY A 65 -5.40 19.53 8.95
CA GLY A 65 -5.17 20.80 8.25
C GLY A 65 -4.00 20.80 7.26
N ILE A 66 -3.48 19.61 6.92
CA ILE A 66 -2.30 19.45 6.07
C ILE A 66 -2.66 18.61 4.85
N LYS A 67 -2.31 19.09 3.65
CA LYS A 67 -2.56 18.35 2.41
C LYS A 67 -1.72 17.07 2.34
N VAL A 68 -2.33 15.97 1.93
CA VAL A 68 -1.66 14.69 1.67
C VAL A 68 -0.48 14.88 0.72
N GLN A 69 -0.69 15.67 -0.35
CA GLN A 69 0.33 15.92 -1.37
C GLN A 69 1.57 16.63 -0.82
N ASN A 70 1.47 17.45 0.23
CA ASN A 70 2.61 18.16 0.80
C ASN A 70 3.59 17.16 1.44
N ILE A 71 3.07 16.21 2.21
CA ILE A 71 3.88 15.17 2.84
C ILE A 71 4.42 14.20 1.79
N LYS A 72 3.57 13.76 0.86
CA LYS A 72 3.97 12.89 -0.26
C LYS A 72 5.16 13.48 -1.03
N THR A 73 5.01 14.72 -1.53
CA THR A 73 6.05 15.39 -2.33
C THR A 73 7.35 15.56 -1.55
N LEU A 74 7.26 15.86 -0.25
CA LEU A 74 8.45 15.97 0.59
C LEU A 74 9.20 14.64 0.68
N PHE A 75 8.48 13.56 1.01
CA PHE A 75 9.10 12.25 1.26
C PHE A 75 9.53 11.53 -0.03
N GLU A 76 8.97 11.89 -1.18
CA GLU A 76 9.39 11.40 -2.50
C GLU A 76 10.71 11.99 -3.00
N LYS A 77 11.25 13.04 -2.35
CA LYS A 77 12.56 13.58 -2.69
C LYS A 77 13.63 12.50 -2.63
N GLU A 78 14.55 12.51 -3.58
CA GLU A 78 15.57 11.48 -3.74
C GLU A 78 16.41 11.28 -2.47
N GLU A 79 16.67 12.33 -1.70
CA GLU A 79 17.46 12.25 -0.46
C GLU A 79 16.70 11.53 0.66
N ILE A 80 15.37 11.62 0.68
CA ILE A 80 14.50 10.94 1.67
C ILE A 80 14.14 9.54 1.18
N GLY A 81 13.70 9.44 -0.08
CA GLY A 81 13.60 8.21 -0.85
C GLY A 81 12.39 7.34 -0.53
N PHE A 82 11.20 7.90 -0.38
CA PHE A 82 9.97 7.10 -0.40
C PHE A 82 9.41 6.99 -1.82
N LYS A 83 8.77 5.86 -2.11
CA LYS A 83 7.89 5.69 -3.27
C LYS A 83 6.48 5.46 -2.78
N PHE A 84 5.53 6.27 -3.24
CA PHE A 84 4.13 6.15 -2.86
C PHE A 84 3.30 5.46 -3.93
N SER A 85 2.30 4.72 -3.47
CA SER A 85 1.26 4.10 -4.27
C SER A 85 -0.11 4.45 -3.72
N ASN A 86 -1.09 4.59 -4.62
CA ASN A 86 -2.49 4.70 -4.20
C ASN A 86 -2.95 3.33 -3.69
N SER A 87 -3.34 3.25 -2.42
CA SER A 87 -3.67 2.00 -1.74
C SER A 87 -4.81 2.22 -0.75
N PRO A 88 -6.04 2.49 -1.23
CA PRO A 88 -7.19 2.67 -0.36
C PRO A 88 -7.45 1.41 0.47
N LEU A 89 -8.07 1.58 1.64
CA LEU A 89 -8.53 0.45 2.45
C LEU A 89 -9.75 -0.22 1.79
N GLU A 90 -10.09 -1.43 2.24
CA GLU A 90 -11.24 -2.19 1.74
C GLU A 90 -12.58 -1.46 1.91
N ASP A 91 -12.69 -0.62 2.95
CA ASP A 91 -13.86 0.22 3.21
C ASP A 91 -13.94 1.48 2.32
N GLY A 92 -12.98 1.65 1.41
CA GLY A 92 -12.88 2.80 0.52
C GLY A 92 -12.16 4.01 1.12
N THR A 93 -11.66 3.94 2.35
CA THR A 93 -10.89 5.03 2.97
C THR A 93 -9.67 5.37 2.10
N PRO A 94 -9.54 6.63 1.62
CA PRO A 94 -8.40 7.03 0.82
C PRO A 94 -7.10 6.93 1.61
N ARG A 95 -6.10 6.25 1.03
CA ARG A 95 -4.77 6.10 1.61
C ARG A 95 -3.69 6.07 0.53
N GLN A 96 -2.61 6.80 0.75
CA GLN A 96 -1.35 6.64 0.02
C GLN A 96 -0.39 5.81 0.89
N LEU A 97 0.17 4.75 0.32
CA LEU A 97 1.15 3.88 0.97
C LEU A 97 2.54 4.17 0.41
N GLY A 98 3.40 4.71 1.26
CA GLY A 98 4.81 4.98 1.01
C GLY A 98 5.71 3.87 1.56
N GLN A 99 6.71 3.48 0.78
CA GLN A 99 7.77 2.57 1.22
C GLN A 99 9.12 3.24 0.96
N SER A 100 10.03 3.15 1.92
CA SER A 100 11.41 3.64 1.75
C SER A 100 12.15 2.81 0.70
N ALA A 101 13.06 3.47 -0.02
CA ALA A 101 13.89 2.85 -1.04
C ALA A 101 14.94 1.91 -0.41
N GLU A 102 15.38 0.93 -1.20
CA GLU A 102 16.48 0.04 -0.84
C GLU A 102 17.76 0.81 -0.51
N GLY A 103 18.54 0.33 0.46
CA GLY A 103 19.75 0.99 0.96
C GLY A 103 19.48 2.19 1.85
N LYS A 104 18.22 2.50 2.17
CA LYS A 104 17.83 3.48 3.20
C LYS A 104 17.27 2.77 4.43
N GLY A 105 16.66 3.53 5.35
CA GLY A 105 15.92 2.95 6.46
C GLY A 105 14.83 1.98 5.98
N ALA A 106 14.41 1.06 6.84
CA ALA A 106 13.29 0.17 6.58
C ALA A 106 12.02 0.79 7.15
N ALA A 107 11.20 1.42 6.31
CA ALA A 107 10.08 2.23 6.75
C ALA A 107 8.85 2.17 5.83
N ILE A 108 7.68 2.26 6.44
CA ILE A 108 6.38 2.37 5.78
C ILE A 108 5.71 3.64 6.27
N LEU A 109 5.21 4.46 5.35
CA LEU A 109 4.49 5.70 5.65
C LEU A 109 3.10 5.66 5.01
N GLU A 110 2.07 5.64 5.83
CA GLU A 110 0.68 5.65 5.38
C GLU A 110 0.07 7.03 5.62
N LEU A 111 -0.43 7.63 4.55
CA LEU A 111 -1.09 8.92 4.55
C LEU A 111 -2.57 8.72 4.24
N TYR A 112 -3.43 8.95 5.23
CA TYR A 112 -4.87 8.77 5.10
C TYR A 112 -5.55 10.10 4.78
N GLY A 113 -6.55 10.08 3.90
CA GLY A 113 -7.33 11.24 3.50
C GLY A 113 -7.28 11.52 2.01
N LYS A 114 -8.31 12.21 1.50
CA LYS A 114 -8.46 12.51 0.07
C LYS A 114 -7.63 13.73 -0.34
N GLU A 115 -7.83 14.85 0.34
CA GLU A 115 -7.12 16.11 0.09
C GLU A 115 -6.24 16.47 1.29
N ASN A 116 -6.86 16.58 2.47
CA ASN A 116 -6.20 16.77 3.74
C ASN A 116 -5.98 15.45 4.46
N LEU A 117 -4.93 15.39 5.27
CA LEU A 117 -4.61 14.24 6.10
C LEU A 117 -5.65 14.09 7.21
N SER A 118 -6.29 12.94 7.30
CA SER A 118 -7.13 12.55 8.44
C SER A 118 -6.35 11.73 9.47
N LYS A 119 -5.29 11.05 9.03
CA LYS A 119 -4.36 10.30 9.87
C LYS A 119 -3.02 10.14 9.15
N VAL A 120 -1.95 10.05 9.93
CA VAL A 120 -0.62 9.62 9.47
C VAL A 120 -0.16 8.44 10.32
N TYR A 121 0.39 7.43 9.67
CA TYR A 121 1.10 6.34 10.33
C TYR A 121 2.50 6.20 9.71
N LEU A 122 3.53 6.18 10.55
CA LEU A 122 4.89 5.84 10.16
C LEU A 122 5.33 4.62 10.95
N GLY A 123 5.67 3.54 10.27
CA GLY A 123 6.35 2.39 10.85
C GLY A 123 7.82 2.37 10.44
N VAL A 124 8.73 2.18 11.39
CA VAL A 124 10.17 2.02 11.14
C VAL A 124 10.69 0.75 11.82
N PHE A 125 11.38 -0.08 11.05
CA PHE A 125 11.96 -1.33 11.54
C PHE A 125 13.40 -1.10 11.99
N SER A 126 13.68 -1.45 13.24
CA SER A 126 15.03 -1.42 13.79
C SER A 126 15.95 -2.37 13.02
N ALA A 127 17.07 -1.88 12.52
CA ALA A 127 18.10 -2.69 11.90
C ALA A 127 19.24 -2.91 12.91
N SER A 128 19.39 -4.12 13.43
CA SER A 128 20.42 -4.43 14.43
C SER A 128 21.85 -4.39 13.85
N ASP A 129 21.99 -4.48 12.54
CA ASP A 129 23.23 -4.60 11.79
C ASP A 129 23.63 -3.32 11.03
N SER A 130 22.77 -2.29 11.00
CA SER A 130 23.01 -1.07 10.23
C SER A 130 22.67 0.20 11.01
N ASN A 131 23.71 0.89 11.49
CA ASN A 131 23.57 2.22 12.09
C ASN A 131 23.02 3.25 11.09
N GLU A 132 23.40 3.15 9.82
CA GLU A 132 22.92 4.05 8.77
C GLU A 132 21.42 3.93 8.54
N HIS A 133 20.88 2.69 8.48
CA HIS A 133 19.43 2.47 8.40
C HIS A 133 18.70 3.07 9.60
N ASN A 134 19.25 2.91 10.81
CA ASN A 134 18.67 3.49 12.02
C ASN A 134 18.71 5.03 11.99
N MET A 135 19.75 5.64 11.42
CA MET A 135 19.80 7.10 11.23
C MET A 135 18.71 7.59 10.25
N PHE A 136 18.48 6.87 9.15
CA PHE A 136 17.36 7.17 8.26
C PHE A 136 16.01 7.03 8.97
N ASN A 137 15.80 5.95 9.74
CA ASN A 137 14.58 5.74 10.51
C ASN A 137 14.28 6.91 11.46
N VAL A 138 15.28 7.35 12.23
CA VAL A 138 15.14 8.53 13.11
C VAL A 138 14.85 9.80 12.32
N THR A 139 15.49 9.96 11.15
CA THR A 139 15.23 11.08 10.25
C THR A 139 13.79 11.08 9.76
N TYR A 140 13.22 9.93 9.43
CA TYR A 140 11.81 9.80 9.03
C TYR A 140 10.85 10.15 10.17
N MET A 141 11.13 9.66 11.38
CA MET A 141 10.35 9.97 12.59
C MET A 141 10.33 11.47 12.88
N LEU A 142 11.51 12.12 12.82
CA LEU A 142 11.62 13.56 12.98
C LEU A 142 10.93 14.33 11.85
N GLY A 143 11.16 13.90 10.61
CA GLY A 143 10.59 14.52 9.41
C GLY A 143 9.08 14.54 9.45
N ILE A 144 8.45 13.42 9.81
CA ILE A 144 6.98 13.36 9.82
C ILE A 144 6.40 14.22 10.93
N ILE A 145 6.97 14.18 12.15
CA ILE A 145 6.49 14.99 13.27
C ILE A 145 6.67 16.47 12.99
N LYS A 146 7.82 16.92 12.48
CA LYS A 146 8.07 18.34 12.21
C LYS A 146 7.17 18.92 11.12
N ASN A 147 6.80 18.11 10.12
CA ASN A 147 5.95 18.59 9.03
C ASN A 147 4.46 18.47 9.33
N VAL A 148 4.05 17.54 10.20
CA VAL A 148 2.64 17.36 10.58
C VAL A 148 2.27 18.12 11.85
N CYS A 149 3.23 18.32 12.74
CA CYS A 149 3.06 19.01 14.02
C CYS A 149 4.16 20.08 14.20
N PRO A 150 4.22 21.11 13.33
CA PRO A 150 5.26 22.16 13.39
C PRO A 150 5.26 22.94 14.72
N GLU A 151 4.15 22.92 15.46
CA GLU A 151 4.05 23.49 16.81
C GLU A 151 4.86 22.73 17.88
N PHE A 152 5.34 21.52 17.57
CA PHE A 152 6.14 20.73 18.50
C PHE A 152 7.59 21.24 18.55
N LYS A 153 7.95 21.88 19.68
CA LYS A 153 9.26 22.50 19.89
C LYS A 153 10.45 21.52 19.93
N ASP A 154 10.34 20.39 20.62
CA ASP A 154 11.45 19.46 20.89
C ASP A 154 11.10 17.99 20.56
N PRO A 155 10.77 17.67 19.29
CA PRO A 155 10.34 16.32 18.92
C PRO A 155 11.46 15.28 19.05
N ASP A 156 12.72 15.67 18.89
CA ASP A 156 13.90 14.81 19.04
C ASP A 156 14.08 14.30 20.47
N LYS A 157 13.95 15.17 21.47
CA LYS A 157 14.02 14.78 22.88
C LYS A 157 12.90 13.82 23.23
N TRP A 158 11.69 14.09 22.73
CA TRP A 158 10.53 13.23 22.97
C TRP A 158 10.65 11.87 22.28
N ILE A 159 11.11 11.79 21.03
CA ILE A 159 11.37 10.51 20.36
C ILE A 159 12.40 9.70 21.15
N ASN A 160 13.51 10.33 21.55
CA ASN A 160 14.57 9.65 22.31
C ASN A 160 14.09 9.13 23.66
N SER A 161 13.28 9.90 24.40
CA SER A 161 12.70 9.43 25.66
C SER A 161 11.67 8.33 25.43
N SER A 162 10.85 8.44 24.38
CA SER A 162 9.82 7.45 24.04
C SER A 162 10.43 6.11 23.65
N ILE A 163 11.49 6.11 22.83
CA ILE A 163 12.22 4.89 22.46
C ILE A 163 12.77 4.19 23.69
N LYS A 164 13.37 4.93 24.64
CA LYS A 164 13.88 4.37 25.89
C LYS A 164 12.76 3.77 26.74
N GLU A 165 11.69 4.52 26.95
CA GLU A 165 10.54 4.04 27.73
C GLU A 165 9.92 2.77 27.14
N LEU A 166 9.73 2.74 25.81
CA LEU A 166 9.17 1.59 25.10
C LEU A 166 10.12 0.40 25.06
N ALA A 167 11.45 0.62 25.02
CA ALA A 167 12.42 -0.47 25.12
C ALA A 167 12.34 -1.18 26.49
N GLU A 168 12.06 -0.43 27.55
CA GLU A 168 11.86 -0.95 28.91
C GLU A 168 10.44 -1.51 29.12
N ASN A 169 9.43 -0.92 28.48
CA ASN A 169 8.01 -1.23 28.66
C ASN A 169 7.29 -1.33 27.29
N PRO A 170 7.53 -2.39 26.51
CA PRO A 170 7.08 -2.49 25.12
C PRO A 170 5.55 -2.53 24.95
N GLU A 171 4.82 -2.91 25.99
CA GLU A 171 3.35 -2.92 26.04
C GLU A 171 2.71 -1.52 26.22
N LYS A 172 3.51 -0.49 26.50
CA LYS A 172 3.00 0.88 26.62
C LYS A 172 2.78 1.55 25.26
N THR A 173 1.93 2.57 25.30
CA THR A 173 1.81 3.59 24.25
C THR A 173 2.25 4.92 24.84
N VAL A 174 3.29 5.54 24.27
CA VAL A 174 3.68 6.90 24.68
C VAL A 174 2.86 7.90 23.88
N THR A 175 2.18 8.82 24.57
CA THR A 175 1.27 9.80 23.94
C THR A 175 1.79 11.21 24.14
N LYS A 176 1.71 12.03 23.09
CA LYS A 176 1.96 13.46 23.13
C LYS A 176 0.78 14.23 22.53
N ASP A 177 0.26 15.12 23.36
CA ASP A 177 -0.86 15.97 23.06
C ASP A 177 -0.40 17.36 22.61
N LEU A 178 -0.83 17.81 21.43
CA LEU A 178 -0.42 19.08 20.81
C LEU A 178 -1.63 19.82 20.23
N GLY A 179 -2.25 20.69 21.02
CA GLY A 179 -3.46 21.41 20.60
C GLY A 179 -4.56 20.43 20.16
N SER A 180 -4.95 20.52 18.88
CA SER A 180 -5.95 19.65 18.25
C SER A 180 -5.40 18.32 17.72
N LYS A 181 -4.10 18.05 17.85
CA LYS A 181 -3.44 16.83 17.36
C LYS A 181 -2.94 15.97 18.51
N LYS A 182 -2.94 14.67 18.30
CA LYS A 182 -2.35 13.66 19.18
C LYS A 182 -1.33 12.85 18.40
N ILE A 183 -0.16 12.68 18.99
CA ILE A 183 0.90 11.79 18.51
C ILE A 183 0.97 10.61 19.47
N THR A 184 0.98 9.37 18.96
CA THR A 184 1.30 8.20 19.76
C THR A 184 2.51 7.48 19.19
N MET A 185 3.28 6.84 20.06
CA MET A 185 4.39 5.98 19.70
C MET A 185 4.27 4.64 20.43
N ASP A 186 4.47 3.55 19.68
CA ASP A 186 4.35 2.17 20.15
C ASP A 186 5.56 1.34 19.68
N LEU A 187 5.88 0.27 20.41
CA LEU A 187 6.89 -0.71 20.01
C LEU A 187 6.27 -2.11 19.90
N LYS A 188 6.22 -2.64 18.67
CA LYS A 188 5.99 -4.07 18.45
C LYS A 188 7.33 -4.79 18.51
N LYS A 189 7.68 -5.25 19.72
CA LYS A 189 9.00 -5.80 20.05
C LYS A 189 9.36 -7.04 19.23
N ASP A 190 8.39 -7.91 18.98
CA ASP A 190 8.52 -9.11 18.15
C ASP A 190 8.90 -8.80 16.71
N MET A 191 8.45 -7.66 16.18
CA MET A 191 8.76 -7.18 14.83
C MET A 191 9.93 -6.21 14.78
N GLY A 192 10.47 -5.78 15.94
CA GLY A 192 11.42 -4.67 16.01
C GLY A 192 10.89 -3.37 15.42
N LEU A 193 9.56 -3.16 15.46
CA LEU A 193 8.87 -2.07 14.77
C LEU A 193 8.46 -0.98 15.77
N PHE A 194 9.01 0.21 15.59
CA PHE A 194 8.46 1.41 16.19
C PHE A 194 7.41 2.01 15.25
N SER A 195 6.25 2.36 15.78
CA SER A 195 5.24 3.09 15.02
C SER A 195 4.92 4.42 15.64
N ILE A 196 4.73 5.43 14.79
CA ILE A 196 4.22 6.75 15.15
C ILE A 196 2.87 6.93 14.45
N ASN A 197 1.83 7.23 15.23
CA ASN A 197 0.54 7.66 14.70
C ASN A 197 0.33 9.14 15.00
N ILE A 198 -0.23 9.88 14.04
CA ILE A 198 -0.66 11.27 14.24
C ILE A 198 -2.11 11.39 13.77
N GLU A 199 -2.98 11.84 14.66
CA GLU A 199 -4.42 11.98 14.39
C GLU A 199 -5.01 13.20 15.11
N PRO A 200 -6.15 13.73 14.64
CA PRO A 200 -6.89 14.75 15.37
C PRO A 200 -7.44 14.21 16.70
N LYS A 201 -7.62 15.11 17.67
CA LYS A 201 -8.29 14.82 18.95
C LYS A 201 -9.79 15.07 18.90
#